data_AF-A0A5B8Z3W3-F1
#
_entry.id   AF-A0A5B8Z3W3-F1
#
_cell.length_a   1.000
_cell.length_b   1.000
_cell.length_c   1.000
_cell.angle_alpha   90.00
_cell.angle_beta   90.00
_cell.angle_gamma   90.00
#
_symmetry.space_group_name_H-M   'P 1'
#
loop_
_entity.id
_entity.type
_entity.pdbx_description
1 polymer ?
#
loop_
_entity_poly.entity_id
_entity_poly.type
_entity_poly.pdbx_seq_one_letter_code
_entity_poly.pdbx_strand_id
1 'polypeptide(L)'
;MIIESLGVDLDRNITYKGYYLSIREFIISICIRDKDMMFLINLKHIRHKATMIWYLNRAITQTIKETLKENPKYAEFYKNKLKKEKRTEAFGINGESI
;
A
#
# COMPACT_ATOMS: atom_id res chain seq x y z
N MET A 1 -13.64 10.52 -5.18
CA MET A 1 -12.22 10.94 -5.29
C MET A 1 -11.65 10.59 -6.67
N ILE A 2 -10.64 11.27 -7.24
CA ILE A 2 -10.18 11.01 -8.63
C ILE A 2 -9.71 9.55 -8.87
N ILE A 3 -9.20 8.92 -7.82
CA ILE A 3 -8.75 7.52 -7.83
C ILE A 3 -9.96 6.58 -8.05
N GLU A 4 -11.06 6.80 -7.32
CA GLU A 4 -12.30 6.03 -7.45
C GLU A 4 -13.01 6.28 -8.79
N SER A 5 -12.98 7.51 -9.30
CA SER A 5 -13.59 7.81 -10.61
C SER A 5 -12.89 7.11 -11.77
N LEU A 6 -11.63 6.68 -11.58
CA LEU A 6 -10.91 5.83 -12.53
C LEU A 6 -11.14 4.33 -12.29
N GLY A 7 -12.04 3.96 -11.37
CA GLY A 7 -12.36 2.58 -11.01
C GLY A 7 -11.21 1.85 -10.33
N VAL A 8 -10.33 2.56 -9.62
CA VAL A 8 -9.28 1.95 -8.80
C VAL A 8 -9.88 1.55 -7.46
N ASP A 9 -9.76 0.26 -7.13
CA ASP A 9 -10.13 -0.28 -5.83
C ASP A 9 -9.21 0.25 -4.74
N LEU A 10 -9.76 0.98 -3.77
CA LEU A 10 -9.01 1.56 -2.66
C LEU A 10 -8.62 0.53 -1.60
N ASP A 11 -9.35 -0.58 -1.49
CA ASP A 11 -9.11 -1.63 -0.51
C ASP A 11 -8.08 -2.65 -1.02
N ARG A 12 -7.62 -2.48 -2.26
CA ARG A 12 -6.49 -3.21 -2.82
C ARG A 12 -5.23 -3.02 -1.97
N ASN A 13 -4.67 -4.15 -1.54
CA ASN A 13 -3.38 -4.22 -0.87
C ASN A 13 -2.22 -4.20 -1.86
N ILE A 14 -1.17 -3.45 -1.54
CA ILE A 14 0.11 -3.47 -2.27
C ILE A 14 1.15 -4.05 -1.33
N THR A 15 1.82 -5.11 -1.78
CA THR A 15 2.69 -5.96 -0.97
C THR A 15 4.16 -5.76 -1.32
N TYR A 16 5.04 -5.84 -0.32
CA TYR A 16 6.48 -5.89 -0.48
C TYR A 16 7.11 -6.67 0.68
N LYS A 17 7.86 -7.74 0.36
CA LYS A 17 8.52 -8.62 1.35
C LYS A 17 7.60 -9.13 2.48
N GLY A 18 6.36 -9.49 2.15
CA GLY A 18 5.37 -9.99 3.11
C GLY A 18 4.75 -8.92 4.01
N TYR A 19 5.05 -7.65 3.76
CA TYR A 19 4.34 -6.52 4.35
C TYR A 19 3.42 -5.90 3.32
N TYR A 20 2.32 -5.31 3.76
CA TYR A 20 1.39 -4.64 2.87
C TYR A 20 0.81 -3.37 3.48
N LEU A 21 0.33 -2.53 2.57
CA LEU A 21 -0.45 -1.34 2.87
C LEU A 21 -1.55 -1.21 1.81
N SER A 22 -2.78 -0.95 2.24
CA SER A 22 -3.87 -0.68 1.29
C SER A 22 -3.73 0.70 0.64
N ILE A 23 -4.28 0.86 -0.56
CA ILE A 23 -4.32 2.17 -1.23
C ILE A 23 -5.04 3.20 -0.34
N ARG A 24 -6.15 2.81 0.29
CA ARG A 24 -6.91 3.66 1.22
C ARG A 24 -6.04 4.16 2.38
N GLU A 25 -5.38 3.24 3.10
CA GLU A 25 -4.54 3.60 4.25
C GLU A 25 -3.37 4.49 3.83
N PHE A 26 -2.80 4.23 2.66
CA PHE A 26 -1.74 5.07 2.11
C PHE A 26 -2.22 6.49 1.82
N ILE A 27 -3.35 6.67 1.14
CA ILE A 27 -3.90 8.00 0.82
C ILE A 27 -4.22 8.77 2.10
N ILE A 28 -4.88 8.14 3.09
CA ILE A 28 -5.14 8.76 4.39
C ILE A 28 -3.83 9.18 5.07
N SER A 29 -2.81 8.32 5.01
CA SER A 29 -1.50 8.59 5.61
C SER A 29 -0.79 9.76 4.94
N ILE A 30 -0.89 9.90 3.62
CA ILE A 30 -0.39 11.06 2.89
C ILE A 30 -1.14 12.32 3.28
N CYS A 31 -2.49 12.30 3.38
CA CYS A 31 -3.27 13.45 3.80
C CYS A 31 -2.89 13.95 5.21
N ILE A 32 -2.48 13.05 6.11
CA ILE A 32 -2.06 13.40 7.47
C ILE A 32 -0.61 13.89 7.53
N ARG A 33 0.30 13.23 6.79
CA ARG A 33 1.75 13.48 6.89
C ARG A 33 2.24 14.59 5.94
N ASP A 34 1.71 14.64 4.74
CA ASP A 34 2.21 15.48 3.65
C ASP A 34 1.50 16.83 3.65
N LYS A 35 2.10 17.82 4.32
CA LYS A 35 1.55 19.18 4.43
C LYS A 35 1.46 19.89 3.07
N ASP A 36 2.33 19.53 2.12
CA ASP A 36 2.40 20.19 0.81
C ASP A 36 1.47 19.54 -0.22
N MET A 37 0.84 18.41 0.12
CA MET A 37 -0.11 17.66 -0.71
C MET A 37 0.35 17.37 -2.16
N MET A 38 1.65 17.50 -2.46
CA MET A 38 2.18 17.38 -3.82
C MET A 38 1.85 16.02 -4.44
N PHE A 39 1.87 14.97 -3.62
CA PHE A 39 1.47 13.65 -4.09
C PHE A 39 0.02 13.64 -4.59
N LEU A 40 -0.91 14.21 -3.81
CA LEU A 40 -2.33 14.27 -4.16
C LEU A 40 -2.58 15.17 -5.38
N ILE A 41 -1.81 16.24 -5.53
CA ILE A 41 -1.84 17.10 -6.72
C ILE A 41 -1.43 16.28 -7.95
N ASN A 42 -0.32 15.53 -7.89
CA ASN A 42 0.12 14.69 -9.00
C ASN A 42 -0.93 13.65 -9.40
N LEU A 43 -1.64 13.06 -8.44
CA LEU A 43 -2.74 12.14 -8.73
C LEU A 43 -3.86 12.79 -9.56
N LYS A 44 -4.15 14.09 -9.35
CA LYS A 44 -5.20 14.80 -10.09
C LYS A 44 -4.91 14.93 -11.59
N HIS A 45 -3.63 14.88 -11.97
CA HIS A 45 -3.22 15.00 -13.37
C HIS A 45 -3.24 13.65 -14.11
N ILE A 46 -3.37 12.53 -13.40
CA ILE A 46 -3.41 11.20 -14.02
C ILE A 46 -4.81 10.90 -14.52
N ARG A 47 -4.95 10.68 -15.83
CA ARG A 47 -6.25 10.43 -16.51
C ARG A 47 -6.51 8.96 -16.81
N HIS A 48 -5.49 8.11 -16.75
CA HIS A 48 -5.60 6.69 -17.10
C HIS A 48 -5.49 5.80 -15.87
N LYS A 49 -6.42 4.84 -15.75
CA LYS A 49 -6.46 3.86 -14.66
C LYS A 49 -5.15 3.09 -14.52
N ALA A 50 -4.57 2.63 -15.63
CA ALA A 50 -3.30 1.88 -15.62
C ALA A 50 -2.14 2.71 -15.05
N THR A 51 -2.02 3.97 -15.47
CA THR A 51 -1.01 4.91 -14.96
C THR A 51 -1.23 5.21 -13.47
N MET A 52 -2.49 5.37 -13.04
CA MET A 52 -2.85 5.58 -11.64
C MET A 52 -2.41 4.40 -10.78
N ILE A 53 -2.75 3.18 -11.22
CA ILE A 53 -2.37 1.94 -10.53
C ILE A 53 -0.84 1.81 -10.49
N TRP A 54 -0.14 2.03 -11.59
CA TRP A 54 1.33 1.96 -11.63
C TRP A 54 1.97 2.95 -10.65
N TYR A 55 1.49 4.20 -10.65
CA TYR A 55 2.01 5.25 -9.79
C TYR A 55 1.78 4.94 -8.30
N LEU A 56 0.56 4.49 -7.93
CA LEU A 56 0.23 4.08 -6.58
C LEU A 56 1.06 2.87 -6.13
N ASN A 57 1.23 1.86 -6.99
CA ASN A 57 2.09 0.70 -6.69
C ASN A 57 3.52 1.13 -6.38
N ARG A 58 4.10 2.00 -7.21
CA ARG A 58 5.47 2.49 -7.02
C ARG A 58 5.61 3.29 -5.72
N ALA A 59 4.68 4.20 -5.45
CA ALA A 59 4.71 5.05 -4.25
C ALA A 59 4.54 4.25 -2.96
N ILE A 60 3.60 3.30 -2.93
CA ILE A 60 3.34 2.45 -1.76
C ILE A 60 4.49 1.48 -1.55
N THR A 61 4.98 0.83 -2.60
CA THR A 61 6.14 -0.09 -2.49
C THR A 61 7.37 0.64 -1.96
N GLN A 62 7.65 1.85 -2.45
CA GLN A 62 8.75 2.67 -1.96
C GLN A 62 8.54 3.05 -0.49
N THR A 63 7.31 3.38 -0.09
CA THR A 63 6.98 3.68 1.31
C THR A 63 7.23 2.48 2.22
N ILE A 64 6.78 1.28 1.84
CA ILE A 64 7.05 0.04 2.60
C ILE A 64 8.56 -0.19 2.67
N LYS A 65 9.26 -0.10 1.54
CA LYS A 65 10.71 -0.32 1.45
C LYS A 65 11.50 0.63 2.36
N GLU A 66 11.21 1.92 2.35
CA GLU A 66 11.90 2.90 3.20
C GLU A 66 11.54 2.75 4.67
N THR A 67 10.29 2.37 4.97
CA THR A 67 9.87 2.04 6.35
C THR A 67 10.66 0.85 6.89
N LEU A 68 10.82 -0.23 6.10
CA LEU A 68 11.59 -1.42 6.49
C LEU A 68 13.10 -1.18 6.59
N LYS A 69 13.60 -0.11 5.97
CA LYS A 69 14.99 0.34 6.12
C LYS A 69 15.19 1.27 7.33
N GLU A 70 14.16 1.46 8.15
CA GLU A 70 14.18 2.37 9.31
C GLU A 70 14.51 3.83 8.92
N ASN A 71 14.14 4.26 7.70
CA ASN A 71 14.29 5.66 7.29
C ASN A 71 13.38 6.54 8.17
N PRO A 72 13.91 7.47 8.98
CA PRO A 72 13.13 8.21 9.98
C PRO A 72 11.87 8.87 9.41
N LYS A 73 11.97 9.46 8.21
CA LYS A 73 10.86 10.13 7.51
C LYS A 73 9.64 9.22 7.27
N TYR A 74 9.85 7.91 7.19
CA TYR A 74 8.80 6.93 6.91
C TYR A 74 8.53 6.04 8.13
N ALA A 75 9.58 5.55 8.79
CA ALA A 75 9.50 4.63 9.92
C ALA A 75 8.68 5.20 11.08
N GLU A 76 8.88 6.48 11.45
CA GLU A 76 8.14 7.12 12.54
C GLU A 76 6.62 7.07 12.37
N PHE A 77 6.15 7.12 11.12
CA PHE A 77 4.72 7.20 10.83
C PHE A 77 4.11 5.87 10.35
N TYR A 78 4.83 5.10 9.54
CA TYR A 78 4.28 3.94 8.83
C TYR A 78 4.56 2.60 9.52
N LYS A 79 5.51 2.50 10.45
CA LYS A 79 5.86 1.23 11.11
C LYS A 79 4.66 0.52 11.72
N ASN A 80 3.78 1.25 12.41
CA ASN A 80 2.60 0.69 13.06
C ASN A 80 1.39 0.50 12.12
N LYS A 81 1.50 0.97 10.88
CA LYS A 81 0.46 0.87 9.84
C LYS A 81 0.72 -0.27 8.86
N LEU A 82 1.99 -0.68 8.72
CA LEU A 82 2.34 -1.85 7.92
C LEU A 82 1.76 -3.11 8.55
N LYS A 83 1.00 -3.86 7.75
CA LYS A 83 0.47 -5.15 8.15
C LYS A 83 1.34 -6.24 7.53
N LYS A 84 1.54 -7.33 8.27
CA LYS A 84 2.24 -8.51 7.76
C LYS A 84 1.22 -9.46 7.17
N GLU A 85 1.47 -9.98 5.97
CA GLU A 85 0.67 -11.08 5.44
C GLU A 85 0.83 -12.24 6.41
N LYS A 86 -0.29 -12.68 7.00
CA LYS A 86 -0.30 -13.98 7.68
C LYS A 86 -0.07 -14.98 6.56
N ARG A 87 1.04 -15.72 6.60
CA ARG A 87 1.13 -16.95 5.83
C ARG A 87 -0.09 -17.76 6.26
N THR A 88 -1.00 -18.01 5.34
CA THR A 88 -1.90 -19.14 5.51
C THR A 88 -0.98 -20.33 5.55
N GLU A 89 -0.68 -20.81 6.76
CA GLU A 89 -0.21 -22.17 6.93
C GLU A 89 -1.34 -23.00 6.31
N ALA A 90 -1.08 -23.56 5.13
CA ALA A 90 -1.88 -24.64 4.61
C ALA A 90 -1.81 -25.71 5.71
N PHE A 91 -2.86 -25.81 6.51
CA PHE A 91 -3.08 -26.97 7.35
C PHE A 91 -3.03 -28.15 6.40
N GLY A 92 -1.93 -28.90 6.46
CA GLY A 92 -1.88 -30.24 5.93
C GLY A 92 -3.02 -30.98 6.60
N ILE A 93 -4.06 -31.28 5.82
CA ILE A 93 -5.07 -32.23 6.24
C ILE A 93 -4.29 -33.54 6.32
N ASN A 94 -4.06 -33.97 7.56
CA ASN A 94 -3.37 -35.20 7.89
C ASN A 94 -3.97 -36.37 7.12
N GLY A 95 -3.10 -37.33 6.83
CA GLY A 95 -3.44 -38.53 6.09
C GLY A 95 -4.56 -39.32 6.75
N GLU A 96 -5.43 -39.85 5.90
CA GLU A 96 -6.08 -41.12 6.15
C GLU A 96 -5.66 -42.06 5.02
N SER A 97 -4.68 -42.89 5.34
CA SER A 97 -4.54 -44.20 4.71
C SER A 97 -5.58 -45.11 5.34
N ILE A 98 -6.59 -45.55 4.57
CA ILE A 98 -7.15 -46.90 4.66
C ILE A 98 -7.55 -47.32 3.23
#